data_AF-A0A1Q5G4J5-F1
#
_entry.id   AF-A0A1Q5G4J5-F1
#
_cell.length_a   1.000
_cell.length_b   1.000
_cell.length_c   1.000
_cell.angle_alpha   90.00
_cell.angle_beta   90.00
_cell.angle_gamma   90.00
#
_symmetry.space_group_name_H-M   'P 1'
#
loop_
_entity.id
_entity.type
_entity.pdbx_description
1 polymer ?
#
loop_
_entity_poly.entity_id
_entity_poly.type
_entity_poly.pdbx_seq_one_letter_code
_entity_poly.pdbx_strand_id
1 'polypeptide(L)'
;MATPRTSPTASSAPAVARMRGWLQGRDLAVFRSVADRHWPGADPLLPRLSRSANHGLLWFGTAAGIAVLGSSARSRRAALRGVASLAVASAAINTVGKGAVRRDRPILDAVPVMRQLKRQPVTTSFPSGHAASAAAFATGVALESKGWGAVVAPVAAAVAASRVYTGVHYPSDVLAGAALGIGAAFALRGVVPTRGQLPAPGRPPGEAPSLPAGRGLVVVVNRESGTATTTASLVRDMLPMATVMEVAPADLPAAFADAADQGRALGVCGGDGTVNLAASVAATHSMPLAVFPGGTLNHFAYDLGIETVHDTATALTAGDAIRVDLGRFRPGPKGPDGADGYFLNAFSLGVYPELVNTREHWSPRIGGWPAGVLAAFQVLRGQRPLEAEFQGRRRPLWLVFVGNGLFRRVGPNPGRRHNLADGLLDVRVIHGGRGPALRLLAAAVAGPLTRSPVHAAVRRRRVRIGGLAPGTPYAYDGEVAHSGTELMIDKLPEALTVYCPMPV
;
A
#
# COMPACT_ATOMS: atom_id res chain seq x y z
N MET A 1 30.36 -28.49 -76.72
CA MET A 1 29.70 -27.18 -76.61
C MET A 1 28.33 -27.43 -75.98
N ALA A 2 28.21 -27.38 -74.66
CA ALA A 2 27.93 -26.18 -73.84
C ALA A 2 26.41 -25.89 -73.68
N THR A 3 25.87 -26.26 -72.51
CA THR A 3 24.59 -25.80 -71.91
C THR A 3 24.70 -24.33 -71.46
N PRO A 4 23.62 -23.51 -71.29
CA PRO A 4 22.54 -23.65 -70.26
C PRO A 4 21.15 -23.05 -70.68
N ARG A 5 20.06 -22.86 -69.88
CA ARG A 5 19.60 -23.29 -68.53
C ARG A 5 18.04 -23.22 -68.38
N THR A 6 17.44 -24.25 -67.80
CA THR A 6 16.35 -24.27 -66.78
C THR A 6 15.29 -23.14 -66.62
N SER A 7 14.01 -23.57 -66.70
CA SER A 7 12.93 -23.47 -65.67
C SER A 7 12.29 -22.12 -65.25
N PRO A 8 10.94 -22.09 -65.05
CA PRO A 8 10.24 -20.92 -64.52
C PRO A 8 10.31 -20.84 -62.98
N THR A 9 10.70 -19.68 -62.45
CA THR A 9 10.72 -19.42 -61.01
C THR A 9 9.35 -18.94 -60.50
N ALA A 10 8.50 -19.88 -60.10
CA ALA A 10 7.36 -19.56 -59.24
C ALA A 10 7.87 -19.02 -57.89
N SER A 11 7.78 -17.71 -57.69
CA SER A 11 8.26 -17.02 -56.48
C SER A 11 7.46 -17.47 -55.25
N SER A 12 8.03 -18.40 -54.48
CA SER A 12 7.46 -18.85 -53.22
C SER A 12 7.68 -17.77 -52.15
N ALA A 13 6.71 -16.88 -52.00
CA ALA A 13 6.72 -15.89 -50.92
C ALA A 13 6.98 -16.61 -49.57
N PRO A 14 7.93 -16.13 -48.75
CA PRO A 14 8.37 -16.84 -47.55
C PRO A 14 7.16 -17.13 -46.65
N ALA A 15 7.21 -18.23 -45.87
CA ALA A 15 6.05 -18.68 -45.09
C ALA A 15 5.44 -17.58 -44.21
N VAL A 16 6.28 -16.69 -43.68
CA VAL A 16 5.89 -15.48 -42.93
C VAL A 16 5.04 -14.51 -43.77
N ALA A 17 5.38 -14.28 -45.04
CA ALA A 17 4.62 -13.42 -45.94
C ALA A 17 3.26 -14.03 -46.32
N ARG A 18 3.21 -15.35 -46.59
CA ARG A 18 1.95 -16.07 -46.83
C ARG A 18 1.03 -16.04 -45.59
N MET A 19 1.60 -16.28 -44.40
CA MET A 19 0.86 -16.20 -43.14
C MET A 19 0.35 -14.78 -42.84
N ARG A 20 1.16 -13.74 -43.11
CA ARG A 20 0.76 -12.34 -42.99
C ARG A 20 -0.39 -11.99 -43.95
N GLY A 21 -0.31 -12.41 -45.21
CA GLY A 21 -1.38 -12.20 -46.20
C GLY A 21 -2.68 -12.92 -45.83
N TRP A 22 -2.61 -14.16 -45.34
CA TRP A 22 -3.77 -14.92 -44.86
C TRP A 22 -4.44 -14.26 -43.65
N LEU A 23 -3.65 -13.79 -42.68
CA LEU A 23 -4.14 -13.03 -41.52
C LEU A 23 -4.82 -11.73 -41.96
N GLN A 24 -4.19 -10.94 -42.83
CA GLN A 24 -4.76 -9.71 -43.38
C GLN A 24 -6.07 -9.95 -44.14
N GLY A 25 -6.15 -11.03 -44.94
CA GLY A 25 -7.36 -11.42 -45.65
C GLY A 25 -8.52 -11.77 -44.73
N ARG A 26 -8.28 -12.53 -43.64
CA ARG A 26 -9.32 -12.85 -42.65
C ARG A 26 -9.74 -11.62 -41.83
N ASP A 27 -8.80 -10.77 -41.46
CA ASP A 27 -9.05 -9.53 -40.71
C ASP A 27 -9.92 -8.55 -41.53
N LEU A 28 -9.69 -8.46 -42.84
CA LEU A 28 -10.54 -7.71 -43.77
C LEU A 28 -11.91 -8.37 -43.99
N ALA A 29 -11.99 -9.70 -44.07
CA ALA A 29 -13.26 -10.41 -44.23
C ALA A 29 -14.18 -10.23 -43.00
N VAL A 30 -13.63 -10.31 -41.78
CA VAL A 30 -14.36 -10.03 -40.54
C VAL A 30 -14.77 -8.55 -40.47
N PHE A 31 -13.88 -7.63 -40.87
CA PHE A 31 -14.21 -6.20 -40.94
C PHE A 31 -15.40 -5.92 -41.87
N ARG A 32 -15.39 -6.46 -43.10
CA ARG A 32 -16.50 -6.34 -44.06
C ARG A 32 -17.80 -6.93 -43.50
N SER A 33 -17.75 -8.15 -42.96
CA SER A 33 -18.91 -8.80 -42.31
C SER A 33 -19.53 -7.99 -41.17
N VAL A 34 -18.75 -7.15 -40.47
CA VAL A 34 -19.24 -6.22 -39.44
C VAL A 34 -19.77 -4.91 -40.06
N ALA A 35 -19.13 -4.40 -41.11
CA ALA A 35 -19.52 -3.17 -41.80
C ALA A 35 -20.85 -3.33 -42.56
N ASP A 36 -21.02 -4.45 -43.27
CA ASP A 36 -22.20 -4.78 -44.09
C ASP A 36 -23.45 -5.06 -43.25
N ARG A 37 -23.28 -5.42 -41.97
CA ARG A 37 -24.37 -5.79 -41.07
C ARG A 37 -25.07 -4.55 -40.49
N HIS A 38 -26.39 -4.48 -40.65
CA HIS A 38 -27.21 -3.40 -40.06
C HIS A 38 -27.73 -3.78 -38.68
N TRP A 39 -27.52 -2.90 -37.70
CA TRP A 39 -27.93 -3.09 -36.30
C TRP A 39 -28.68 -1.84 -35.81
N PRO A 40 -30.02 -1.79 -35.93
CA PRO A 40 -30.78 -0.55 -35.77
C PRO A 40 -30.65 0.12 -34.39
N GLY A 41 -30.43 -0.65 -33.32
CA GLY A 41 -30.14 -0.10 -31.99
C GLY A 41 -28.68 0.34 -31.77
N ALA A 42 -27.74 -0.17 -32.56
CA ALA A 42 -26.31 0.09 -32.40
C ALA A 42 -25.84 1.35 -33.16
N ASP A 43 -26.48 1.65 -34.28
CA ASP A 43 -26.20 2.80 -35.15
C ASP A 43 -26.12 4.16 -34.41
N PRO A 44 -27.07 4.54 -33.52
CA PRO A 44 -26.95 5.78 -32.76
C PRO A 44 -26.07 5.67 -31.50
N LEU A 45 -25.90 4.46 -30.94
CA LEU A 45 -25.25 4.25 -29.64
C LEU A 45 -23.73 4.06 -29.75
N LEU A 46 -23.24 3.21 -30.66
CA LEU A 46 -21.81 2.90 -30.76
C LEU A 46 -20.94 4.11 -31.16
N PRO A 47 -21.36 5.02 -32.07
CA PRO A 47 -20.62 6.26 -32.35
C PRO A 47 -20.68 7.30 -31.22
N ARG A 48 -21.64 7.20 -30.28
CA ARG A 48 -21.66 8.00 -29.04
C ARG A 48 -20.71 7.40 -28.01
N LEU A 49 -20.74 6.08 -27.81
CA LEU A 49 -19.85 5.34 -26.91
C LEU A 49 -18.38 5.46 -27.30
N SER A 50 -18.04 5.37 -28.60
CA SER A 50 -16.66 5.60 -29.06
C SER A 50 -16.20 7.05 -28.85
N ARG A 51 -17.10 8.03 -28.71
CA ARG A 51 -16.76 9.42 -28.40
C ARG A 51 -16.57 9.66 -26.90
N SER A 52 -17.40 9.08 -26.04
CA SER A 52 -17.21 9.20 -24.58
C SER A 52 -15.95 8.49 -24.09
N ALA A 53 -15.51 7.45 -24.79
CA ALA A 53 -14.22 6.78 -24.54
C ALA A 53 -12.98 7.61 -24.93
N ASN A 54 -13.13 8.78 -25.57
CA ASN A 54 -12.00 9.67 -25.87
C ASN A 54 -11.39 10.26 -24.59
N HIS A 55 -10.07 10.47 -24.59
CA HIS A 55 -9.29 11.02 -23.47
C HIS A 55 -9.44 10.27 -22.12
N GLY A 56 -10.03 9.07 -22.12
CA GLY A 56 -10.30 8.29 -20.93
C GLY A 56 -11.51 8.75 -20.10
N LEU A 57 -12.29 9.73 -20.57
CA LEU A 57 -13.35 10.38 -19.77
C LEU A 57 -14.40 9.38 -19.26
N LEU A 58 -14.85 8.44 -20.11
CA LEU A 58 -15.72 7.33 -19.72
C LEU A 58 -15.16 6.50 -18.54
N TRP A 59 -13.85 6.26 -18.53
CA TRP A 59 -13.19 5.43 -17.52
C TRP A 59 -13.00 6.17 -16.20
N PHE A 60 -12.68 7.46 -16.24
CA PHE A 60 -12.69 8.31 -15.04
C PHE A 60 -14.10 8.43 -14.44
N GLY A 61 -15.13 8.64 -15.26
CA GLY A 61 -16.53 8.65 -14.82
C GLY A 61 -16.96 7.31 -14.21
N THR A 62 -16.54 6.19 -14.81
CA THR A 62 -16.80 4.84 -14.29
C THR A 62 -16.08 4.60 -12.96
N ALA A 63 -14.82 5.05 -12.82
CA ALA A 63 -14.09 4.99 -11.55
C ALA A 63 -14.75 5.83 -10.44
N ALA A 64 -15.21 7.04 -10.76
CA ALA A 64 -15.98 7.88 -9.83
C ALA A 64 -17.28 7.19 -9.42
N GLY A 65 -18.03 6.62 -10.37
CA GLY A 65 -19.24 5.84 -10.11
C GLY A 65 -18.99 4.64 -9.17
N ILE A 66 -17.94 3.85 -9.42
CA ILE A 66 -17.54 2.73 -8.55
C ILE A 66 -17.14 3.22 -7.14
N ALA A 67 -16.50 4.39 -7.03
CA ALA A 67 -16.08 4.96 -5.76
C ALA A 67 -17.25 5.54 -4.93
N VAL A 68 -18.28 6.09 -5.59
CA VAL A 68 -19.48 6.66 -4.95
C VAL A 68 -20.52 5.59 -4.62
N LEU A 69 -20.90 4.76 -5.61
CA LEU A 69 -21.89 3.69 -5.42
C LEU A 69 -21.33 2.52 -4.59
N GLY A 70 -20.00 2.38 -4.55
CA GLY A 70 -19.32 1.35 -3.81
C GLY A 70 -18.89 1.81 -2.41
N SER A 71 -19.77 1.68 -1.42
CA SER A 71 -19.50 1.98 -0.01
C SER A 71 -18.22 1.36 0.55
N SER A 72 -17.83 0.16 0.07
CA SER A 72 -16.66 -0.57 0.57
C SER A 72 -15.31 0.01 0.11
N ALA A 73 -14.30 -0.10 0.97
CA ALA A 73 -12.90 0.17 0.61
C ALA A 73 -12.38 -0.72 -0.53
N ARG A 74 -13.02 -1.87 -0.79
CA ARG A 74 -12.72 -2.75 -1.95
C ARG A 74 -13.12 -2.08 -3.27
N SER A 75 -14.26 -1.39 -3.31
CA SER A 75 -14.72 -0.62 -4.47
C SER A 75 -13.77 0.54 -4.80
N ARG A 76 -13.39 1.34 -3.78
CA ARG A 76 -12.44 2.45 -3.94
C ARG A 76 -11.09 1.99 -4.50
N ARG A 77 -10.54 0.87 -3.99
CA ARG A 77 -9.31 0.27 -4.55
C ARG A 77 -9.49 -0.24 -5.98
N ALA A 78 -10.63 -0.85 -6.32
CA ALA A 78 -10.90 -1.31 -7.68
C ALA A 78 -10.94 -0.15 -8.69
N ALA A 79 -11.59 0.97 -8.33
CA ALA A 79 -11.60 2.19 -9.13
C ALA A 79 -10.18 2.75 -9.36
N LEU A 80 -9.41 2.95 -8.28
CA LEU A 80 -8.03 3.43 -8.35
C LEU A 80 -7.12 2.51 -9.19
N ARG A 81 -7.28 1.18 -9.04
CA ARG A 81 -6.52 0.20 -9.82
C ARG A 81 -6.91 0.19 -11.29
N GLY A 82 -8.19 0.37 -11.62
CA GLY A 82 -8.65 0.56 -13.00
C GLY A 82 -7.97 1.77 -13.66
N VAL A 83 -7.99 2.93 -12.98
CA VAL A 83 -7.33 4.16 -13.45
C VAL A 83 -5.82 3.98 -13.61
N ALA A 84 -5.15 3.38 -12.63
CA ALA A 84 -3.71 3.13 -12.69
C ALA A 84 -3.34 2.16 -13.84
N SER A 85 -4.10 1.09 -14.05
CA SER A 85 -3.90 0.17 -15.19
C SER A 85 -4.08 0.89 -16.53
N LEU A 86 -5.10 1.74 -16.65
CA LEU A 86 -5.33 2.58 -17.84
C LEU A 86 -4.17 3.55 -18.10
N ALA A 87 -3.59 4.14 -17.04
CA ALA A 87 -2.42 5.01 -17.16
C ALA A 87 -1.18 4.25 -17.65
N VAL A 88 -0.89 3.06 -17.10
CA VAL A 88 0.21 2.19 -17.55
C VAL A 88 0.02 1.76 -19.01
N ALA A 89 -1.20 1.36 -19.41
CA ALA A 89 -1.51 1.01 -20.79
C ALA A 89 -1.32 2.20 -21.74
N SER A 90 -1.81 3.38 -21.34
CA SER A 90 -1.67 4.61 -22.14
C SER A 90 -0.20 5.02 -22.32
N ALA A 91 0.62 4.86 -21.27
CA ALA A 91 2.06 5.08 -21.36
C ALA A 91 2.71 4.09 -22.34
N ALA A 92 2.48 2.78 -22.17
CA ALA A 92 3.07 1.73 -23.02
C ALA A 92 2.71 1.89 -24.51
N ILE A 93 1.49 2.33 -24.83
CA ILE A 93 1.06 2.57 -26.22
C ILE A 93 1.75 3.79 -26.83
N ASN A 94 1.93 4.85 -26.03
CA ASN A 94 2.57 6.07 -26.50
C ASN A 94 4.10 5.94 -26.61
N THR A 95 4.74 5.10 -25.78
CA THR A 95 6.20 4.89 -25.82
C THR A 95 6.64 3.76 -26.75
N VAL A 96 5.92 2.63 -26.77
CA VAL A 96 6.30 1.42 -27.53
C VAL A 96 5.32 1.12 -28.67
N GLY A 97 4.01 1.21 -28.39
CA GLY A 97 2.97 0.75 -29.32
C GLY A 97 2.95 1.49 -30.67
N LYS A 98 2.93 2.83 -30.66
CA LYS A 98 2.77 3.65 -31.88
C LYS A 98 3.96 3.60 -32.86
N GLY A 99 5.15 3.24 -32.38
CA GLY A 99 6.35 3.12 -33.21
C GLY A 99 6.59 1.73 -33.81
N ALA A 100 5.95 0.68 -33.27
CA ALA A 100 6.31 -0.71 -33.55
C ALA A 100 5.84 -1.23 -34.92
N VAL A 101 4.66 -0.81 -35.40
CA VAL A 101 4.10 -1.26 -36.69
C VAL A 101 3.42 -0.09 -37.41
N ARG A 102 3.96 0.28 -38.58
CA ARG A 102 3.24 1.14 -39.53
C ARG A 102 2.19 0.28 -40.23
N ARG A 103 0.94 0.43 -39.81
CA ARG A 103 -0.23 -0.17 -40.45
C ARG A 103 -1.21 0.94 -40.81
N ASP A 104 -1.72 0.88 -42.03
CA ASP A 104 -2.75 1.79 -42.52
C ASP A 104 -4.12 1.46 -41.90
N ARG A 105 -5.03 2.42 -41.89
CA ARG A 105 -6.41 2.22 -41.40
C ARG A 105 -7.26 1.49 -42.46
N PRO A 106 -8.38 0.84 -42.07
CA PRO A 106 -9.32 0.30 -43.03
C PRO A 106 -9.83 1.37 -44.01
N ILE A 107 -10.08 0.97 -45.25
CA ILE A 107 -10.67 1.84 -46.28
C ILE A 107 -12.14 2.07 -45.95
N LEU A 108 -12.57 3.33 -45.95
CA LEU A 108 -13.87 3.78 -45.43
C LEU A 108 -15.04 3.52 -46.37
N ASP A 109 -14.77 3.21 -47.64
CA ASP A 109 -15.79 3.06 -48.69
C ASP A 109 -16.80 1.92 -48.40
N ALA A 110 -16.42 0.96 -47.56
CA ALA A 110 -17.28 -0.11 -47.08
C ALA A 110 -18.13 0.27 -45.83
N VAL A 111 -17.96 1.46 -45.25
CA VAL A 111 -18.60 1.87 -43.99
C VAL A 111 -19.58 3.02 -44.24
N PRO A 112 -20.89 2.84 -44.01
CA PRO A 112 -21.90 3.89 -44.19
C PRO A 112 -21.51 5.20 -43.51
N VAL A 113 -21.68 6.33 -44.22
CA VAL A 113 -21.25 7.68 -43.80
C VAL A 113 -21.75 8.04 -42.39
N MET A 114 -22.96 7.60 -42.03
CA MET A 114 -23.59 7.82 -40.71
C MET A 114 -22.84 7.15 -39.54
N ARG A 115 -22.03 6.11 -39.81
CA ARG A 115 -21.20 5.39 -38.81
C ARG A 115 -19.80 5.99 -38.66
N GLN A 116 -19.36 6.82 -39.60
CA GLN A 116 -18.00 7.36 -39.62
C GLN A 116 -17.79 8.44 -38.56
N LEU A 117 -16.59 8.50 -37.97
CA LEU A 117 -16.23 9.51 -36.98
C LEU A 117 -15.87 10.84 -37.66
N LYS A 118 -16.54 11.94 -37.26
CA LYS A 118 -16.35 13.32 -37.80
C LYS A 118 -14.91 13.85 -37.78
N ARG A 119 -13.99 13.25 -37.00
CA ARG A 119 -12.55 13.51 -37.05
C ARG A 119 -11.81 12.17 -37.11
N GLN A 120 -11.03 11.99 -38.17
CA GLN A 120 -10.21 10.81 -38.43
C GLN A 120 -8.86 10.93 -37.69
N PRO A 121 -8.35 9.89 -37.00
CA PRO A 121 -7.04 9.97 -36.35
C PRO A 121 -5.90 9.85 -37.38
N VAL A 122 -5.11 10.92 -37.55
CA VAL A 122 -3.97 11.04 -38.49
C VAL A 122 -2.73 10.19 -38.11
N THR A 123 -2.89 9.21 -37.21
CA THR A 123 -1.80 8.37 -36.67
C THR A 123 -2.06 6.89 -36.98
N THR A 124 -1.03 6.05 -36.85
CA THR A 124 -1.04 4.61 -37.16
C THR A 124 -2.25 3.85 -36.57
N SER A 125 -2.74 2.83 -37.28
CA SER A 125 -3.91 2.05 -36.85
C SER A 125 -3.61 1.07 -35.72
N PHE A 126 -2.34 0.67 -35.57
CA PHE A 126 -1.92 -0.38 -34.65
C PHE A 126 -1.06 0.17 -33.48
N PRO A 127 -1.28 -0.29 -32.24
CA PRO A 127 -2.44 -1.02 -31.72
C PRO A 127 -3.61 -0.07 -31.39
N SER A 128 -4.83 -0.59 -31.18
CA SER A 128 -5.98 0.26 -30.83
C SER A 128 -5.92 0.78 -29.40
N GLY A 129 -5.65 2.08 -29.25
CA GLY A 129 -5.57 2.77 -27.96
C GLY A 129 -6.82 2.63 -27.09
N HIS A 130 -8.01 2.87 -27.68
CA HIS A 130 -9.29 2.74 -26.95
C HIS A 130 -9.54 1.31 -26.45
N ALA A 131 -9.23 0.29 -27.24
CA ALA A 131 -9.39 -1.11 -26.84
C ALA A 131 -8.44 -1.48 -25.69
N ALA A 132 -7.20 -0.99 -25.74
CA ALA A 132 -6.22 -1.19 -24.69
C ALA A 132 -6.59 -0.49 -23.38
N SER A 133 -6.99 0.79 -23.41
CA SER A 133 -7.45 1.52 -22.23
C SER A 133 -8.69 0.86 -21.61
N ALA A 134 -9.63 0.40 -22.43
CA ALA A 134 -10.83 -0.33 -21.99
C ALA A 134 -10.47 -1.65 -21.29
N ALA A 135 -9.66 -2.49 -21.93
CA ALA A 135 -9.24 -3.78 -21.39
C ALA A 135 -8.37 -3.62 -20.13
N ALA A 136 -7.48 -2.63 -20.09
CA ALA A 136 -6.65 -2.32 -18.92
C ALA A 136 -7.49 -1.88 -17.73
N PHE A 137 -8.46 -0.98 -17.93
CA PHE A 137 -9.34 -0.51 -16.88
C PHE A 137 -10.20 -1.66 -16.32
N ALA A 138 -10.89 -2.39 -17.20
CA ALA A 138 -11.76 -3.52 -16.80
C ALA A 138 -10.97 -4.61 -16.05
N THR A 139 -9.79 -4.98 -16.55
CA THR A 139 -8.91 -5.97 -15.89
C THR A 139 -8.41 -5.43 -14.55
N GLY A 140 -8.02 -4.15 -14.48
CA GLY A 140 -7.61 -3.49 -13.23
C GLY A 140 -8.70 -3.51 -12.16
N VAL A 141 -9.95 -3.23 -12.52
CA VAL A 141 -11.11 -3.33 -11.62
C VAL A 141 -11.35 -4.78 -11.19
N ALA A 142 -11.37 -5.73 -12.14
CA ALA A 142 -11.65 -7.15 -11.89
C ALA A 142 -10.63 -7.82 -10.95
N LEU A 143 -9.38 -7.36 -10.97
CA LEU A 143 -8.30 -7.85 -10.09
C LEU A 143 -8.49 -7.49 -8.60
N GLU A 144 -9.30 -6.48 -8.26
CA GLU A 144 -9.66 -6.12 -6.86
C GLU A 144 -11.10 -6.50 -6.50
N SER A 145 -12.02 -6.47 -7.47
CA SER A 145 -13.43 -6.83 -7.27
C SER A 145 -13.98 -7.54 -8.50
N LYS A 146 -14.21 -8.85 -8.38
CA LYS A 146 -14.85 -9.66 -9.44
C LYS A 146 -16.24 -9.11 -9.81
N GLY A 147 -17.02 -8.64 -8.84
CA GLY A 147 -18.35 -8.07 -9.05
C GLY A 147 -18.32 -6.78 -9.90
N TRP A 148 -17.53 -5.79 -9.49
CA TRP A 148 -17.36 -4.58 -10.30
C TRP A 148 -16.68 -4.86 -11.65
N GLY A 149 -15.77 -5.84 -11.71
CA GLY A 149 -15.19 -6.31 -12.96
C GLY A 149 -16.23 -6.85 -13.94
N ALA A 150 -17.18 -7.65 -13.45
CA ALA A 150 -18.29 -8.19 -14.24
C ALA A 150 -19.24 -7.09 -14.75
N VAL A 151 -19.45 -6.02 -13.98
CA VAL A 151 -20.25 -4.84 -14.43
C VAL A 151 -19.51 -4.02 -15.49
N VAL A 152 -18.19 -3.86 -15.37
CA VAL A 152 -17.39 -3.03 -16.28
C VAL A 152 -17.01 -3.75 -17.58
N ALA A 153 -16.83 -5.08 -17.55
CA ALA A 153 -16.36 -5.85 -18.71
C ALA A 153 -17.27 -5.74 -19.96
N PRO A 154 -18.62 -5.77 -19.87
CA PRO A 154 -19.50 -5.53 -21.00
C PRO A 154 -19.31 -4.15 -21.65
N VAL A 155 -19.09 -3.11 -20.84
CA VAL A 155 -18.83 -1.74 -21.33
C VAL A 155 -17.49 -1.69 -22.08
N ALA A 156 -16.45 -2.34 -21.54
CA ALA A 156 -15.15 -2.43 -22.20
C ALA A 156 -15.22 -3.22 -23.53
N ALA A 157 -15.97 -4.32 -23.56
CA ALA A 157 -16.23 -5.08 -24.78
C ALA A 157 -16.99 -4.26 -25.82
N ALA A 158 -18.03 -3.51 -25.42
CA ALA A 158 -18.78 -2.63 -26.31
C ALA A 158 -17.93 -1.48 -26.87
N VAL A 159 -17.06 -0.86 -26.05
CA VAL A 159 -16.09 0.14 -26.52
C VAL A 159 -15.13 -0.47 -27.53
N ALA A 160 -14.56 -1.65 -27.26
CA ALA A 160 -13.67 -2.36 -28.19
C ALA A 160 -14.37 -2.69 -29.52
N ALA A 161 -15.58 -3.26 -29.48
CA ALA A 161 -16.39 -3.57 -30.66
C ALA A 161 -16.73 -2.33 -31.49
N SER A 162 -17.03 -1.19 -30.83
CA SER A 162 -17.33 0.08 -31.52
C SER A 162 -16.18 0.57 -32.42
N ARG A 163 -14.92 0.19 -32.13
CA ARG A 163 -13.75 0.58 -32.94
C ARG A 163 -13.67 -0.17 -34.28
N VAL A 164 -14.18 -1.40 -34.33
CA VAL A 164 -14.37 -2.14 -35.59
C VAL A 164 -15.59 -1.59 -36.32
N TYR A 165 -16.71 -1.44 -35.61
CA TYR A 165 -18.00 -0.98 -36.17
C TYR A 165 -17.94 0.41 -36.83
N THR A 166 -17.18 1.34 -36.24
CA THR A 166 -17.01 2.71 -36.78
C THR A 166 -15.92 2.82 -37.86
N GLY A 167 -15.40 1.69 -38.36
CA GLY A 167 -14.48 1.64 -39.49
C GLY A 167 -13.01 1.97 -39.20
N VAL A 168 -12.67 2.36 -37.96
CA VAL A 168 -11.39 3.02 -37.65
C VAL A 168 -10.24 2.08 -37.28
N HIS A 169 -10.51 0.80 -37.03
CA HIS A 169 -9.52 -0.23 -36.71
C HIS A 169 -9.96 -1.59 -37.25
N TYR A 170 -9.00 -2.44 -37.61
CA TYR A 170 -9.26 -3.85 -37.87
C TYR A 170 -9.50 -4.63 -36.56
N PRO A 171 -10.23 -5.76 -36.60
CA PRO A 171 -10.37 -6.66 -35.46
C PRO A 171 -9.05 -7.03 -34.77
N SER A 172 -7.99 -7.31 -35.53
CA SER A 172 -6.68 -7.64 -34.95
C SER A 172 -6.00 -6.44 -34.25
N ASP A 173 -6.23 -5.20 -34.68
CA ASP A 173 -5.72 -4.00 -33.99
C ASP A 173 -6.40 -3.83 -32.61
N VAL A 174 -7.68 -4.23 -32.53
CA VAL A 174 -8.49 -4.23 -31.30
C VAL A 174 -8.05 -5.36 -30.37
N LEU A 175 -7.83 -6.57 -30.88
CA LEU A 175 -7.31 -7.70 -30.08
C LEU A 175 -5.89 -7.42 -29.55
N ALA A 176 -5.00 -6.89 -30.38
CA ALA A 176 -3.66 -6.49 -29.96
C ALA A 176 -3.69 -5.37 -28.90
N GLY A 177 -4.57 -4.38 -29.08
CA GLY A 177 -4.83 -3.36 -28.08
C GLY A 177 -5.29 -3.97 -26.76
N ALA A 178 -6.33 -4.81 -26.79
CA ALA A 178 -6.86 -5.46 -25.59
C ALA A 178 -5.80 -6.31 -24.86
N ALA A 179 -5.00 -7.09 -25.60
CA ALA A 179 -3.91 -7.90 -25.03
C ALA A 179 -2.85 -7.03 -24.33
N LEU A 180 -2.44 -5.91 -24.93
CA LEU A 180 -1.53 -4.94 -24.29
C LEU A 180 -2.15 -4.30 -23.04
N GLY A 181 -3.45 -3.99 -23.07
CA GLY A 181 -4.17 -3.45 -21.92
C GLY A 181 -4.25 -4.43 -20.75
N ILE A 182 -4.57 -5.70 -21.02
CA ILE A 182 -4.54 -6.79 -20.04
C ILE A 182 -3.12 -6.95 -19.47
N GLY A 183 -2.10 -6.99 -20.35
CA GLY A 183 -0.70 -7.07 -19.97
C GLY A 183 -0.27 -5.95 -19.03
N ALA A 184 -0.68 -4.70 -19.30
CA ALA A 184 -0.41 -3.54 -18.44
C ALA A 184 -1.04 -3.69 -17.04
N ALA A 185 -2.28 -4.20 -16.95
CA ALA A 185 -2.95 -4.46 -15.67
C ALA A 185 -2.25 -5.58 -14.86
N PHE A 186 -1.76 -6.63 -15.52
CA PHE A 186 -0.96 -7.68 -14.88
C PHE A 186 0.46 -7.24 -14.51
N ALA A 187 1.11 -6.39 -15.30
CA ALA A 187 2.38 -5.77 -14.94
C ALA A 187 2.24 -4.90 -13.69
N LEU A 188 1.18 -4.08 -13.62
CA LEU A 188 0.83 -3.35 -12.41
C LEU A 188 0.54 -4.29 -11.22
N ARG A 189 0.02 -5.51 -11.45
CA ARG A 189 -0.15 -6.54 -10.41
C ARG A 189 1.15 -7.14 -9.90
N GLY A 190 2.21 -7.18 -10.70
CA GLY A 190 3.55 -7.52 -10.22
C GLY A 190 4.12 -6.48 -9.25
N VAL A 191 3.89 -5.19 -9.52
CA VAL A 191 4.44 -4.07 -8.73
C VAL A 191 3.55 -3.68 -7.54
N VAL A 192 2.23 -3.77 -7.70
CA VAL A 192 1.20 -3.37 -6.73
C VAL A 192 0.32 -4.61 -6.46
N PRO A 193 0.64 -5.45 -5.46
CA PRO A 193 -0.11 -6.69 -5.19
C PRO A 193 -1.61 -6.42 -4.94
N THR A 194 -2.48 -7.32 -5.38
CA THR A 194 -3.91 -7.29 -4.98
C THR A 194 -4.08 -7.85 -3.57
N ARG A 195 -5.19 -7.54 -2.88
CA ARG A 195 -5.45 -8.07 -1.51
C ARG A 195 -5.34 -9.60 -1.43
N GLY A 196 -5.73 -10.33 -2.48
CA GLY A 196 -5.62 -11.79 -2.55
C GLY A 196 -4.20 -12.35 -2.78
N GLN A 197 -3.19 -11.49 -2.99
CA GLN A 197 -1.76 -11.86 -3.01
C GLN A 197 -1.04 -11.49 -1.70
N LEU A 198 -1.77 -10.87 -0.77
CA LEU A 198 -1.30 -10.63 0.58
C LEU A 198 -1.65 -11.89 1.39
N PRO A 199 -0.74 -12.40 2.25
CA PRO A 199 -1.11 -13.44 3.20
C PRO A 199 -2.35 -13.01 4.00
N ALA A 200 -3.16 -13.99 4.43
CA ALA A 200 -4.20 -13.72 5.40
C ALA A 200 -3.57 -13.03 6.63
N PRO A 201 -4.21 -11.98 7.19
CA PRO A 201 -3.71 -11.38 8.41
C PRO A 201 -3.58 -12.43 9.52
N GLY A 202 -2.38 -12.55 10.10
CA GLY A 202 -2.23 -13.28 11.34
C GLY A 202 -2.94 -12.50 12.43
N ARG A 203 -4.12 -13.00 12.74
CA ARG A 203 -4.98 -12.60 13.86
C ARG A 203 -5.27 -13.87 14.67
N PRO A 204 -4.25 -14.45 15.34
CA PRO A 204 -4.50 -15.53 16.29
C PRO A 204 -5.53 -15.03 17.30
N PRO A 205 -6.60 -15.80 17.57
CA PRO A 205 -7.63 -15.38 18.50
C PRO A 205 -7.03 -15.18 19.89
N GLY A 206 -7.42 -14.11 20.57
CA GLY A 206 -7.07 -13.83 21.95
C GLY A 206 -8.30 -13.96 22.83
N GLU A 207 -8.17 -14.60 23.98
CA GLU A 207 -9.23 -14.59 24.98
C GLU A 207 -9.23 -13.24 25.71
N ALA A 208 -10.41 -12.60 25.74
CA ALA A 208 -10.68 -11.38 26.47
C ALA A 208 -12.10 -11.44 27.06
N PRO A 209 -12.35 -10.81 28.23
CA PRO A 209 -13.70 -10.76 28.78
C PRO A 209 -14.62 -9.90 27.90
N SER A 210 -15.87 -10.32 27.71
CA SER A 210 -16.91 -9.41 27.22
C SER A 210 -17.17 -8.33 28.30
N LEU A 211 -17.09 -7.07 27.89
CA LEU A 211 -17.28 -5.87 28.72
C LEU A 211 -18.43 -5.01 28.16
N PRO A 212 -19.69 -5.51 28.21
CA PRO A 212 -20.84 -4.76 27.69
C PRO A 212 -21.00 -3.43 28.42
N ALA A 213 -21.28 -2.37 27.65
CA ALA A 213 -21.31 -0.97 28.10
C ALA A 213 -20.01 -0.50 28.81
N GLY A 214 -18.89 -1.22 28.66
CA GLY A 214 -17.60 -0.87 29.27
C GLY A 214 -17.41 -1.30 30.73
N ARG A 215 -18.28 -2.18 31.28
CA ARG A 215 -18.22 -2.57 32.69
C ARG A 215 -16.88 -3.19 33.09
N GLY A 216 -16.09 -2.47 33.88
CA GLY A 216 -14.75 -2.91 34.32
C GLY A 216 -13.62 -2.58 33.33
N LEU A 217 -13.88 -1.73 32.34
CA LEU A 217 -12.87 -1.07 31.52
C LEU A 217 -12.42 0.22 32.22
N VAL A 218 -11.11 0.41 32.37
CA VAL A 218 -10.53 1.69 32.80
C VAL A 218 -9.77 2.31 31.64
N VAL A 219 -10.24 3.44 31.12
CA VAL A 219 -9.68 4.12 29.94
C VAL A 219 -8.85 5.32 30.38
N VAL A 220 -7.54 5.27 30.16
CA VAL A 220 -6.65 6.42 30.37
C VAL A 220 -6.55 7.22 29.08
N VAL A 221 -6.73 8.54 29.19
CA VAL A 221 -6.78 9.48 28.08
C VAL A 221 -5.70 10.55 28.27
N ASN A 222 -4.83 10.70 27.28
CA ASN A 222 -3.85 11.78 27.25
C ASN A 222 -4.51 13.08 26.79
N ARG A 223 -4.70 14.05 27.71
CA ARG A 223 -5.36 15.34 27.44
C ARG A 223 -4.70 16.18 26.34
N GLU A 224 -3.39 16.04 26.14
CA GLU A 224 -2.63 16.83 25.16
C GLU A 224 -2.59 16.16 23.77
N SER A 225 -3.17 14.97 23.62
CA SER A 225 -3.08 14.21 22.37
C SER A 225 -4.23 14.53 21.42
N GLY A 226 -3.97 15.34 20.40
CA GLY A 226 -4.80 15.43 19.18
C GLY A 226 -6.31 15.65 19.43
N THR A 227 -7.11 14.61 19.17
CA THR A 227 -8.57 14.61 19.36
C THR A 227 -9.01 13.82 20.60
N ALA A 228 -8.09 13.43 21.48
CA ALA A 228 -8.35 12.49 22.57
C ALA A 228 -9.46 12.93 23.54
N THR A 229 -9.62 14.23 23.83
CA THR A 229 -10.73 14.73 24.65
C THR A 229 -12.08 14.53 23.97
N THR A 230 -12.18 14.76 22.65
CA THR A 230 -13.40 14.46 21.87
C THR A 230 -13.67 12.96 21.82
N THR A 231 -12.63 12.15 21.60
CA THR A 231 -12.73 10.69 21.66
C THR A 231 -13.18 10.21 23.05
N ALA A 232 -12.73 10.84 24.14
CA ALA A 232 -13.13 10.51 25.50
C ALA A 232 -14.62 10.76 25.77
N SER A 233 -15.20 11.84 25.25
CA SER A 233 -16.66 12.06 25.31
C SER A 233 -17.41 10.94 24.58
N LEU A 234 -17.00 10.58 23.36
CA LEU A 234 -17.61 9.47 22.61
C LEU A 234 -17.47 8.12 23.35
N VAL A 235 -16.35 7.89 24.04
CA VAL A 235 -16.16 6.70 24.89
C VAL A 235 -17.15 6.70 26.04
N ARG A 236 -17.39 7.83 26.73
CA ARG A 236 -18.39 7.92 27.81
C ARG A 236 -19.81 7.68 27.31
N ASP A 237 -20.16 8.24 26.15
CA ASP A 237 -21.49 8.09 25.56
C ASP A 237 -21.78 6.63 25.13
N MET A 238 -20.77 5.94 24.59
CA MET A 238 -20.90 4.57 24.08
C MET A 238 -20.67 3.48 25.14
N LEU A 239 -19.85 3.77 26.15
CA LEU A 239 -19.43 2.83 27.20
C LEU A 239 -19.66 3.47 28.59
N PRO A 240 -20.93 3.70 28.99
CA PRO A 240 -21.27 4.48 30.19
C PRO A 240 -20.88 3.81 31.52
N MET A 241 -20.45 2.54 31.51
CA MET A 241 -19.89 1.85 32.69
C MET A 241 -18.36 1.80 32.71
N ALA A 242 -17.67 2.46 31.77
CA ALA A 242 -16.21 2.56 31.76
C ALA A 242 -15.73 3.74 32.63
N THR A 243 -14.67 3.52 33.40
CA THR A 243 -13.99 4.59 34.15
C THR A 243 -13.06 5.34 33.19
N VAL A 244 -13.30 6.63 32.91
CA VAL A 244 -12.50 7.41 31.96
C VAL A 244 -11.65 8.46 32.68
N MET A 245 -10.34 8.18 32.78
CA MET A 245 -9.33 9.00 33.45
C MET A 245 -8.60 9.88 32.42
N GLU A 246 -8.94 11.16 32.36
CA GLU A 246 -8.19 12.13 31.55
C GLU A 246 -7.03 12.72 32.38
N VAL A 247 -5.79 12.58 31.90
CA VAL A 247 -4.57 13.01 32.63
C VAL A 247 -3.59 13.76 31.73
N ALA A 248 -2.63 14.48 32.32
CA ALA A 248 -1.53 15.11 31.60
C ALA A 248 -0.45 14.07 31.23
N PRO A 249 0.43 14.34 30.25
CA PRO A 249 1.45 13.39 29.81
C PRO A 249 2.38 12.89 30.92
N ALA A 250 2.72 13.75 31.89
CA ALA A 250 3.58 13.41 33.02
C ALA A 250 2.96 12.36 33.96
N ASP A 251 1.63 12.35 34.09
CA ASP A 251 0.90 11.47 35.01
C ASP A 251 0.49 10.13 34.35
N LEU A 252 0.67 9.99 33.04
CA LEU A 252 0.29 8.78 32.28
C LEU A 252 0.86 7.48 32.89
N PRO A 253 2.15 7.38 33.29
CA PRO A 253 2.68 6.13 33.82
C PRO A 253 1.98 5.67 35.10
N ALA A 254 1.68 6.61 36.00
CA ALA A 254 0.95 6.33 37.25
C ALA A 254 -0.51 5.96 36.94
N ALA A 255 -1.19 6.74 36.10
CA ALA A 255 -2.58 6.48 35.73
C ALA A 255 -2.78 5.13 35.03
N PHE A 256 -1.81 4.67 34.22
CA PHE A 256 -1.85 3.32 33.63
C PHE A 256 -1.64 2.20 34.65
N ALA A 257 -0.79 2.40 35.67
CA ALA A 257 -0.62 1.44 36.76
C ALA A 257 -1.90 1.32 37.60
N ASP A 258 -2.45 2.45 38.06
CA ASP A 258 -3.72 2.50 38.81
C ASP A 258 -4.88 1.84 38.02
N ALA A 259 -4.94 2.10 36.71
CA ALA A 259 -5.93 1.50 35.82
C ALA A 259 -5.74 -0.01 35.60
N ALA A 260 -4.51 -0.51 35.73
CA ALA A 260 -4.22 -1.94 35.64
C ALA A 260 -4.65 -2.71 36.89
N ASP A 261 -4.51 -2.11 38.08
CA ASP A 261 -4.92 -2.72 39.35
C ASP A 261 -6.45 -2.73 39.53
N GLN A 262 -7.17 -1.75 38.95
CA GLN A 262 -8.61 -1.59 39.10
C GLN A 262 -9.44 -2.25 37.98
N GLY A 263 -8.86 -2.44 36.80
CA GLY A 263 -9.56 -2.85 35.58
C GLY A 263 -9.59 -4.37 35.34
N ARG A 264 -10.60 -4.82 34.57
CA ARG A 264 -10.58 -6.14 33.88
C ARG A 264 -9.95 -6.05 32.49
N ALA A 265 -9.79 -4.84 31.97
CA ALA A 265 -9.07 -4.51 30.75
C ALA A 265 -8.60 -3.07 30.81
N LEU A 266 -7.47 -2.79 30.14
CA LEU A 266 -6.89 -1.46 30.07
C LEU A 266 -7.34 -0.77 28.78
N GLY A 267 -7.95 0.40 28.90
CA GLY A 267 -8.27 1.27 27.78
C GLY A 267 -7.24 2.37 27.61
N VAL A 268 -6.94 2.73 26.36
CA VAL A 268 -6.07 3.87 26.04
C VAL A 268 -6.64 4.74 24.93
N CYS A 269 -6.58 6.05 25.13
CA CYS A 269 -6.88 7.06 24.12
C CYS A 269 -5.75 8.09 24.01
N GLY A 270 -5.07 8.10 22.85
CA GLY A 270 -3.96 9.00 22.58
C GLY A 270 -3.21 8.64 21.30
N GLY A 271 -2.01 9.19 21.13
CA GLY A 271 -1.08 8.88 20.03
C GLY A 271 -0.25 7.62 20.28
N ASP A 272 0.55 7.24 19.28
CA ASP A 272 1.29 5.96 19.27
C ASP A 272 2.21 5.75 20.50
N GLY A 273 2.87 6.80 21.02
CA GLY A 273 3.65 6.72 22.27
C GLY A 273 2.80 6.43 23.52
N THR A 274 1.66 7.11 23.67
CA THR A 274 0.68 6.82 24.75
C THR A 274 0.14 5.39 24.65
N VAL A 275 -0.14 4.91 23.44
CA VAL A 275 -0.61 3.53 23.19
C VAL A 275 0.50 2.51 23.46
N ASN A 276 1.78 2.84 23.18
CA ASN A 276 2.92 2.00 23.53
C ASN A 276 3.12 1.89 25.06
N LEU A 277 2.99 2.98 25.80
CA LEU A 277 3.04 2.96 27.27
C LEU A 277 1.93 2.06 27.84
N ALA A 278 0.69 2.23 27.37
CA ALA A 278 -0.43 1.38 27.76
C ALA A 278 -0.21 -0.11 27.45
N ALA A 279 0.32 -0.42 26.26
CA ALA A 279 0.64 -1.79 25.88
C ALA A 279 1.77 -2.40 26.72
N SER A 280 2.74 -1.60 27.16
CA SER A 280 3.83 -2.04 28.05
C SER A 280 3.28 -2.44 29.43
N VAL A 281 2.37 -1.62 29.99
CA VAL A 281 1.69 -1.91 31.24
C VAL A 281 0.77 -3.12 31.10
N ALA A 282 -0.06 -3.17 30.04
CA ALA A 282 -0.97 -4.28 29.78
C ALA A 282 -0.24 -5.62 29.58
N ALA A 283 0.88 -5.64 28.85
CA ALA A 283 1.69 -6.85 28.69
C ALA A 283 2.33 -7.30 30.02
N THR A 284 2.77 -6.36 30.86
CA THR A 284 3.36 -6.67 32.18
C THR A 284 2.32 -7.26 33.14
N HIS A 285 1.10 -6.73 33.14
CA HIS A 285 -0.01 -7.20 33.99
C HIS A 285 -0.86 -8.30 33.33
N SER A 286 -0.46 -8.80 32.15
CA SER A 286 -1.20 -9.80 31.35
C SER A 286 -2.67 -9.40 31.03
N MET A 287 -2.95 -8.11 30.94
CA MET A 287 -4.29 -7.56 30.71
C MET A 287 -4.62 -7.39 29.21
N PRO A 288 -5.88 -7.60 28.80
CA PRO A 288 -6.38 -7.18 27.49
C PRO A 288 -6.37 -5.66 27.32
N LEU A 289 -5.89 -5.18 26.17
CA LEU A 289 -5.81 -3.77 25.81
C LEU A 289 -6.94 -3.36 24.84
N ALA A 290 -7.64 -2.28 25.15
CA ALA A 290 -8.60 -1.62 24.25
C ALA A 290 -8.02 -0.28 23.76
N VAL A 291 -7.88 -0.13 22.45
CA VAL A 291 -7.27 1.07 21.84
C VAL A 291 -8.36 1.94 21.22
N PHE A 292 -8.37 3.23 21.58
CA PHE A 292 -9.24 4.24 21.00
C PHE A 292 -8.40 5.29 20.24
N PRO A 293 -8.72 5.61 18.97
CA PRO A 293 -7.93 6.55 18.19
C PRO A 293 -8.09 7.99 18.74
N GLY A 294 -7.01 8.54 19.31
CA GLY A 294 -6.98 9.89 19.89
C GLY A 294 -5.86 10.79 19.34
N GLY A 295 -4.80 10.22 18.76
CA GLY A 295 -3.67 10.98 18.23
C GLY A 295 -3.77 11.30 16.74
N THR A 296 -2.70 11.90 16.20
CA THR A 296 -2.64 12.38 14.80
C THR A 296 -2.41 11.28 13.76
N LEU A 297 -1.71 10.20 14.14
CA LEU A 297 -1.26 9.15 13.21
C LEU A 297 -1.89 7.77 13.45
N ASN A 298 -2.16 7.43 14.72
CA ASN A 298 -2.89 6.24 15.17
C ASN A 298 -2.46 4.94 14.44
N HIS A 299 -1.16 4.76 14.19
CA HIS A 299 -0.67 3.69 13.33
C HIS A 299 -1.07 2.31 13.86
N PHE A 300 -0.99 2.09 15.17
CA PHE A 300 -1.37 0.82 15.76
C PHE A 300 -2.88 0.52 15.65
N ALA A 301 -3.74 1.51 15.93
CA ALA A 301 -5.20 1.36 15.77
C ALA A 301 -5.59 1.03 14.32
N TYR A 302 -4.99 1.72 13.33
CA TYR A 302 -5.26 1.49 11.91
C TYR A 302 -4.68 0.18 11.36
N ASP A 303 -3.66 -0.41 11.99
CA ASP A 303 -3.18 -1.76 11.67
C ASP A 303 -4.09 -2.85 12.29
N LEU A 304 -4.70 -2.59 13.46
CA LEU A 304 -5.80 -3.41 14.01
C LEU A 304 -7.09 -3.30 13.18
N GLY A 305 -7.25 -2.23 12.40
CA GLY A 305 -8.47 -1.94 11.65
C GLY A 305 -9.55 -1.25 12.48
N ILE A 306 -9.15 -0.61 13.57
CA ILE A 306 -9.97 0.30 14.37
C ILE A 306 -9.85 1.69 13.72
N GLU A 307 -10.94 2.20 13.14
CA GLU A 307 -10.99 3.54 12.57
C GLU A 307 -11.81 4.51 13.45
N THR A 308 -12.64 3.98 14.36
CA THR A 308 -13.60 4.71 15.21
C THR A 308 -13.70 4.13 16.62
N VAL A 309 -14.32 4.88 17.56
CA VAL A 309 -14.68 4.38 18.90
C VAL A 309 -15.67 3.20 18.83
N HIS A 310 -16.55 3.19 17.84
CA HIS A 310 -17.55 2.15 17.65
C HIS A 310 -16.94 0.78 17.33
N ASP A 311 -15.83 0.74 16.60
CA ASP A 311 -15.10 -0.50 16.29
C ASP A 311 -14.61 -1.17 17.58
N THR A 312 -13.97 -0.40 18.47
CA THR A 312 -13.48 -0.87 19.77
C THR A 312 -14.62 -1.22 20.73
N ALA A 313 -15.68 -0.41 20.79
CA ALA A 313 -16.85 -0.66 21.64
C ALA A 313 -17.62 -1.93 21.24
N THR A 314 -17.71 -2.22 19.94
CA THR A 314 -18.29 -3.46 19.42
C THR A 314 -17.45 -4.67 19.81
N ALA A 315 -16.12 -4.59 19.62
CA ALA A 315 -15.21 -5.66 20.01
C ALA A 315 -15.22 -5.93 21.52
N LEU A 316 -15.22 -4.88 22.35
CA LEU A 316 -15.39 -4.97 23.80
C LEU A 316 -16.69 -5.66 24.21
N THR A 317 -17.80 -5.34 23.54
CA THR A 317 -19.11 -5.94 23.84
C THR A 317 -19.15 -7.42 23.46
N ALA A 318 -18.56 -7.80 22.32
CA ALA A 318 -18.46 -9.19 21.89
C ALA A 318 -17.46 -10.02 22.71
N GLY A 319 -16.42 -9.39 23.28
CA GLY A 319 -15.22 -10.08 23.76
C GLY A 319 -14.23 -10.43 22.63
N ASP A 320 -14.41 -9.84 21.44
CA ASP A 320 -13.58 -10.08 20.26
C ASP A 320 -12.18 -9.49 20.46
N ALA A 321 -11.19 -10.38 20.57
CA ALA A 321 -9.80 -9.99 20.71
C ALA A 321 -8.85 -10.90 19.91
N ILE A 322 -7.66 -10.37 19.65
CA ILE A 322 -6.56 -11.05 18.96
C ILE A 322 -5.30 -10.98 19.83
N ARG A 323 -4.41 -11.96 19.68
CA ARG A 323 -3.04 -11.83 20.19
C ARG A 323 -2.17 -11.10 19.16
N VAL A 324 -1.32 -10.19 19.63
CA VAL A 324 -0.32 -9.49 18.82
C VAL A 324 1.06 -9.64 19.44
N ASP A 325 2.09 -9.60 18.60
CA ASP A 325 3.46 -9.62 19.07
C ASP A 325 3.89 -8.25 19.63
N LEU A 326 4.76 -8.27 20.63
CA LEU A 326 5.38 -7.08 21.19
C LEU A 326 6.89 -7.08 20.89
N GLY A 327 7.40 -5.97 20.36
CA GLY A 327 8.84 -5.76 20.27
C GLY A 327 9.40 -5.42 21.65
N ARG A 328 10.57 -5.96 21.98
CA ARG A 328 11.24 -5.72 23.27
C ARG A 328 12.70 -5.33 23.07
N PHE A 329 13.18 -4.36 23.83
CA PHE A 329 14.58 -3.95 23.86
C PHE A 329 15.12 -3.96 25.30
N ARG A 330 16.42 -4.22 25.43
CA ARG A 330 17.15 -4.23 26.70
C ARG A 330 18.40 -3.37 26.58
N PRO A 331 18.59 -2.32 27.39
CA PRO A 331 19.75 -1.41 27.32
C PRO A 331 21.05 -2.00 27.92
N GLY A 332 21.16 -3.33 28.01
CA GLY A 332 22.32 -4.06 28.52
C GLY A 332 22.28 -4.31 30.05
N PRO A 333 23.12 -5.23 30.56
CA PRO A 333 23.06 -5.72 31.94
C PRO A 333 23.56 -4.73 33.03
N LYS A 334 23.77 -3.45 32.68
CA LYS A 334 24.26 -2.38 33.57
C LYS A 334 23.64 -1.01 33.25
N GLY A 335 22.40 -0.98 32.76
CA GLY A 335 21.61 0.27 32.70
C GLY A 335 21.07 0.65 34.09
N PRO A 336 20.81 1.94 34.40
CA PRO A 336 20.44 2.39 35.75
C PRO A 336 19.24 1.67 36.38
N ASP A 337 18.23 1.31 35.58
CA ASP A 337 16.96 0.75 36.06
C ASP A 337 16.71 -0.72 35.66
N GLY A 338 17.62 -1.34 34.90
CA GLY A 338 17.59 -2.78 34.55
C GLY A 338 16.40 -3.33 33.76
N ALA A 339 15.32 -2.56 33.56
CA ALA A 339 14.05 -3.02 33.02
C ALA A 339 14.06 -3.27 31.50
N ASP A 340 13.21 -4.23 31.08
CA ASP A 340 12.89 -4.48 29.67
C ASP A 340 11.95 -3.38 29.14
N GLY A 341 12.34 -2.70 28.05
CA GLY A 341 11.48 -1.74 27.36
C GLY A 341 10.76 -2.35 26.15
N TYR A 342 9.63 -1.79 25.73
CA TYR A 342 8.76 -2.37 24.70
C TYR A 342 8.40 -1.40 23.59
N PHE A 343 8.11 -1.92 22.39
CA PHE A 343 7.63 -1.17 21.24
C PHE A 343 6.57 -1.96 20.45
N LEU A 344 5.47 -1.28 20.13
CA LEU A 344 4.40 -1.79 19.28
C LEU A 344 4.74 -1.65 17.80
N ASN A 345 5.30 -0.53 17.36
CA ASN A 345 5.45 -0.18 15.94
C ASN A 345 6.87 -0.37 15.42
N ALA A 346 7.83 0.42 15.91
CA ALA A 346 9.21 0.42 15.43
C ALA A 346 10.21 0.96 16.45
N PHE A 347 11.40 0.36 16.45
CA PHE A 347 12.60 0.81 17.15
C PHE A 347 13.64 1.31 16.14
N SER A 348 14.44 2.31 16.51
CA SER A 348 15.47 2.88 15.63
C SER A 348 16.69 3.45 16.36
N LEU A 349 17.84 3.46 15.69
CA LEU A 349 19.15 3.90 16.19
C LEU A 349 19.90 4.65 15.08
N GLY A 350 20.62 5.73 15.43
CA GLY A 350 21.38 6.57 14.51
C GLY A 350 20.63 7.84 14.10
N VAL A 351 20.54 8.11 12.79
CA VAL A 351 19.95 9.35 12.23
C VAL A 351 18.49 9.62 12.64
N TYR A 352 17.68 8.59 12.87
CA TYR A 352 16.23 8.78 13.11
C TYR A 352 15.90 9.44 14.46
N PRO A 353 16.46 8.99 15.61
CA PRO A 353 16.32 9.69 16.90
C PRO A 353 16.61 11.20 16.85
N GLU A 354 17.70 11.61 16.20
CA GLU A 354 18.02 13.03 16.04
C GLU A 354 17.01 13.77 15.15
N LEU A 355 16.46 13.10 14.14
CA LEU A 355 15.44 13.67 13.27
C LEU A 355 14.13 13.89 14.04
N VAL A 356 13.74 12.96 14.93
CA VAL A 356 12.60 13.13 15.84
C VAL A 356 12.84 14.28 16.81
N ASN A 357 13.93 14.25 17.59
CA ASN A 357 14.26 15.29 18.57
C ASN A 357 14.36 16.69 17.92
N THR A 358 15.05 16.80 16.78
CA THR A 358 15.14 18.07 16.03
C THR A 358 13.77 18.52 15.51
N ARG A 359 12.94 17.59 15.00
CA ARG A 359 11.57 17.92 14.57
C ARG A 359 10.74 18.42 15.74
N GLU A 360 10.84 17.81 16.92
CA GLU A 360 10.08 18.21 18.10
C GLU A 360 10.53 19.56 18.65
N HIS A 361 11.84 19.82 18.72
CA HIS A 361 12.37 21.14 19.10
C HIS A 361 11.86 22.28 18.20
N TRP A 362 11.70 22.02 16.90
CA TRP A 362 11.27 23.03 15.93
C TRP A 362 9.76 23.04 15.64
N SER A 363 9.03 21.95 15.93
CA SER A 363 7.59 21.82 15.60
C SER A 363 6.72 22.93 16.22
N PRO A 364 6.91 23.36 17.49
CA PRO A 364 6.17 24.49 18.06
C PRO A 364 6.46 25.84 17.38
N ARG A 365 7.63 26.01 16.75
CA ARG A 365 8.06 27.29 16.15
C ARG A 365 7.70 27.43 14.68
N ILE A 366 7.79 26.33 13.91
CA ILE A 366 7.63 26.36 12.44
C ILE A 366 6.65 25.30 11.91
N GLY A 367 5.94 24.59 12.78
CA GLY A 367 4.99 23.53 12.42
C GLY A 367 5.66 22.20 12.08
N GLY A 368 4.92 21.11 12.25
CA GLY A 368 5.48 19.75 12.22
C GLY A 368 5.95 19.22 10.86
N TRP A 369 5.57 19.84 9.74
CA TRP A 369 6.08 19.50 8.40
C TRP A 369 7.36 20.27 8.06
N PRO A 370 7.43 21.62 8.17
CA PRO A 370 8.70 22.35 8.01
C PRO A 370 9.77 21.91 8.99
N ALA A 371 9.42 21.62 10.25
CA ALA A 371 10.34 21.09 11.24
C ALA A 371 10.93 19.73 10.84
N GLY A 372 10.14 18.85 10.20
CA GLY A 372 10.63 17.57 9.66
C GLY A 372 11.62 17.75 8.50
N VAL A 373 11.41 18.74 7.63
CA VAL A 373 12.34 19.07 6.53
C VAL A 373 13.65 19.66 7.07
N LEU A 374 13.57 20.58 8.04
CA LEU A 374 14.73 21.18 8.70
C LEU A 374 15.56 20.12 9.43
N ALA A 375 14.90 19.23 10.19
CA ALA A 375 15.53 18.11 10.87
C ALA A 375 16.26 17.18 9.89
N ALA A 376 15.60 16.77 8.80
CA ALA A 376 16.23 15.96 7.77
C ALA A 376 17.48 16.64 7.18
N PHE A 377 17.43 17.95 6.90
CA PHE A 377 18.55 18.68 6.34
C PHE A 377 19.74 18.83 7.31
N GLN A 378 19.48 19.11 8.58
CA GLN A 378 20.52 19.25 9.61
C GLN A 378 21.22 17.92 9.88
N VAL A 379 20.47 16.85 10.10
CA VAL A 379 21.03 15.52 10.40
C VAL A 379 21.80 14.95 9.20
N LEU A 380 21.35 15.20 7.96
CA LEU A 380 22.08 14.83 6.74
C LEU A 380 23.40 15.58 6.53
N ARG A 381 23.60 16.76 7.16
CA ARG A 381 24.84 17.54 7.08
C ARG A 381 25.83 17.25 8.22
N GLY A 382 25.36 16.88 9.42
CA GLY A 382 26.20 16.80 10.61
C GLY A 382 26.84 15.43 10.93
N GLN A 383 26.21 14.32 10.51
CA GLN A 383 26.52 13.00 11.07
C GLN A 383 27.79 12.32 10.53
N ARG A 384 28.56 11.72 11.45
CA ARG A 384 29.49 10.62 11.19
C ARG A 384 28.77 9.29 11.48
N PRO A 385 29.05 8.18 10.75
CA PRO A 385 28.44 6.89 11.08
C PRO A 385 28.74 6.47 12.52
N LEU A 386 27.76 5.87 13.18
CA LEU A 386 27.92 5.21 14.47
C LEU A 386 28.72 3.92 14.28
N GLU A 387 29.91 3.85 14.88
CA GLU A 387 30.72 2.62 14.92
C GLU A 387 30.16 1.66 15.96
N ALA A 388 29.41 0.65 15.52
CA ALA A 388 28.77 -0.33 16.40
C ALA A 388 29.01 -1.77 15.92
N GLU A 389 28.90 -2.72 16.84
CA GLU A 389 28.96 -4.14 16.55
C GLU A 389 27.56 -4.68 16.27
N PHE A 390 27.24 -4.86 14.99
CA PHE A 390 25.97 -5.45 14.58
C PHE A 390 26.13 -6.96 14.39
N GLN A 391 25.50 -7.77 15.24
CA GLN A 391 25.50 -9.24 15.14
C GLN A 391 26.92 -9.86 15.07
N GLY A 392 27.82 -9.50 15.99
CA GLY A 392 29.19 -10.03 16.03
C GLY A 392 30.17 -9.37 15.06
N ARG A 393 29.78 -8.30 14.35
CA ARG A 393 30.63 -7.62 13.35
C ARG A 393 30.58 -6.10 13.52
N ARG A 394 31.72 -5.52 13.88
CA ARG A 394 31.91 -4.06 13.95
C ARG A 394 31.84 -3.43 12.57
N ARG A 395 30.93 -2.45 12.38
CA ARG A 395 30.72 -1.73 11.12
C ARG A 395 30.19 -0.31 11.38
N PRO A 396 30.48 0.66 10.51
CA PRO A 396 29.79 1.95 10.49
C PRO A 396 28.30 1.76 10.15
N LEU A 397 27.42 2.23 11.03
CA LEU A 397 25.96 2.24 10.86
C LEU A 397 25.46 3.69 10.77
N TRP A 398 24.61 3.98 9.79
CA TRP A 398 23.90 5.28 9.68
C TRP A 398 22.49 5.22 10.26
N LEU A 399 21.84 4.07 10.05
CA LEU A 399 20.50 3.80 10.54
C LEU A 399 20.38 2.30 10.79
N VAL A 400 19.91 1.94 11.98
CA VAL A 400 19.25 0.66 12.22
C VAL A 400 17.79 0.98 12.46
N PHE A 401 16.90 0.35 11.69
CA PHE A 401 15.46 0.38 11.90
C PHE A 401 14.98 -1.06 12.14
N VAL A 402 14.14 -1.25 13.15
CA VAL A 402 13.61 -2.55 13.55
C VAL A 402 12.09 -2.41 13.67
N GLY A 403 11.36 -2.86 12.65
CA GLY A 403 9.90 -2.90 12.68
C GLY A 403 9.38 -4.10 13.47
N ASN A 404 8.38 -3.90 14.34
CA ASN A 404 7.64 -5.01 14.92
C ASN A 404 6.60 -5.50 13.91
N GLY A 405 6.94 -6.60 13.21
CA GLY A 405 6.16 -7.16 12.11
C GLY A 405 6.49 -6.57 10.74
N LEU A 406 6.07 -7.27 9.68
CA LEU A 406 6.44 -6.92 8.30
C LEU A 406 5.71 -5.70 7.73
N PHE A 407 6.42 -4.57 7.65
CA PHE A 407 5.99 -3.35 6.94
C PHE A 407 6.00 -3.54 5.42
N ARG A 408 4.89 -4.01 4.86
CA ARG A 408 4.67 -4.08 3.40
C ARG A 408 4.28 -2.70 2.85
N ARG A 409 5.21 -2.05 2.15
CA ARG A 409 4.89 -0.92 1.26
C ARG A 409 4.26 -1.40 -0.04
N VAL A 410 3.22 -0.70 -0.49
CA VAL A 410 2.55 -0.90 -1.77
C VAL A 410 2.43 0.47 -2.45
N GLY A 411 3.28 0.72 -3.44
CA GLY A 411 3.40 2.04 -4.08
C GLY A 411 4.01 3.12 -3.17
N PRO A 412 3.72 4.41 -3.40
CA PRO A 412 4.30 5.53 -2.64
C PRO A 412 3.71 5.71 -1.24
N ASN A 413 2.71 4.92 -0.85
CA ASN A 413 2.02 5.06 0.44
C ASN A 413 2.89 4.55 1.62
N PRO A 414 2.65 5.05 2.85
CA PRO A 414 3.17 4.44 4.07
C PRO A 414 2.86 2.94 4.11
N GLY A 415 3.84 2.14 4.54
CA GLY A 415 3.66 0.69 4.63
C GLY A 415 2.78 0.33 5.83
N ARG A 416 1.75 -0.50 5.62
CA ARG A 416 0.94 -1.07 6.71
C ARG A 416 1.42 -2.47 7.08
N ARG A 417 1.23 -2.86 8.33
CA ARG A 417 1.48 -4.24 8.76
C ARG A 417 0.23 -5.06 8.50
N HIS A 418 0.43 -6.17 7.80
CA HIS A 418 -0.66 -7.06 7.43
C HIS A 418 -0.80 -8.24 8.40
N ASN A 419 0.24 -8.51 9.19
CA ASN A 419 0.23 -9.47 10.27
C ASN A 419 0.91 -8.80 11.48
N LEU A 420 0.26 -8.81 12.64
CA LEU A 420 0.80 -8.33 13.91
C LEU A 420 1.32 -9.48 14.81
N ALA A 421 1.02 -10.72 14.43
CA ALA A 421 1.49 -11.97 15.02
C ALA A 421 2.30 -12.79 13.98
N ASP A 422 3.44 -12.26 13.54
CA ASP A 422 4.36 -12.93 12.60
C ASP A 422 5.62 -13.50 13.26
N GLY A 423 5.83 -13.23 14.55
CA GLY A 423 6.98 -13.68 15.33
C GLY A 423 8.34 -13.18 14.82
N LEU A 424 8.38 -12.18 13.93
CA LEU A 424 9.59 -11.69 13.27
C LEU A 424 9.74 -10.16 13.34
N LEU A 425 10.98 -9.71 13.48
CA LEU A 425 11.37 -8.31 13.35
C LEU A 425 11.79 -8.02 11.91
N ASP A 426 11.32 -6.89 11.35
CA ASP A 426 11.78 -6.37 10.05
C ASP A 426 13.00 -5.46 10.27
N VAL A 427 14.20 -6.03 10.19
CA VAL A 427 15.45 -5.34 10.51
C VAL A 427 16.05 -4.76 9.23
N ARG A 428 16.18 -3.44 9.18
CA ARG A 428 16.73 -2.69 8.04
C ARG A 428 17.96 -1.90 8.49
N VAL A 429 19.12 -2.24 7.94
CA VAL A 429 20.39 -1.57 8.26
C VAL A 429 20.91 -0.81 7.05
N ILE A 430 21.31 0.44 7.29
CA ILE A 430 22.06 1.27 6.33
C ILE A 430 23.50 1.38 6.82
N HIS A 431 24.43 0.80 6.08
CA HIS A 431 25.86 0.84 6.40
C HIS A 431 26.53 2.12 5.87
N GLY A 432 27.57 2.58 6.57
CA GLY A 432 28.32 3.79 6.20
C GLY A 432 29.16 3.65 4.92
N GLY A 433 29.17 4.71 4.13
CA GLY A 433 29.96 4.87 2.91
C GLY A 433 29.76 6.25 2.31
N ARG A 434 30.55 6.61 1.28
CA ARG A 434 30.48 7.93 0.63
C ARG A 434 29.09 8.16 -0.01
N GLY A 435 28.46 9.30 0.31
CA GLY A 435 27.17 9.75 -0.25
C GLY A 435 25.90 9.27 0.47
N PRO A 436 25.69 9.55 1.77
CA PRO A 436 24.57 9.02 2.55
C PRO A 436 23.19 9.61 2.17
N ALA A 437 23.07 10.91 1.89
CA ALA A 437 21.78 11.59 1.68
C ALA A 437 20.96 11.01 0.52
N LEU A 438 21.58 10.83 -0.65
CA LEU A 438 20.93 10.25 -1.83
C LEU A 438 20.53 8.78 -1.60
N ARG A 439 21.26 8.07 -0.73
CA ARG A 439 21.03 6.65 -0.38
C ARG A 439 19.93 6.49 0.66
N LEU A 440 19.79 7.42 1.61
CA LEU A 440 18.66 7.50 2.54
C LEU A 440 17.36 7.82 1.78
N LEU A 441 17.38 8.76 0.84
CA LEU A 441 16.27 9.00 -0.09
C LEU A 441 15.95 7.75 -0.93
N ALA A 442 16.96 7.09 -1.50
CA ALA A 442 16.75 5.84 -2.25
C ALA A 442 16.17 4.72 -1.38
N ALA A 443 16.57 4.58 -0.11
CA ALA A 443 16.02 3.60 0.83
C ALA A 443 14.60 3.96 1.32
N ALA A 444 14.24 5.25 1.33
CA ALA A 444 12.89 5.71 1.59
C ALA A 444 11.94 5.54 0.39
N VAL A 445 12.49 5.38 -0.83
CA VAL A 445 11.73 5.16 -2.07
C VAL A 445 11.72 3.69 -2.49
N ALA A 446 12.78 2.93 -2.23
CA ALA A 446 12.88 1.52 -2.58
C ALA A 446 11.97 0.65 -1.71
N GLY A 447 11.09 -0.12 -2.37
CA GLY A 447 10.18 -1.06 -1.74
C GLY A 447 10.88 -2.30 -1.13
N PRO A 448 10.11 -3.32 -0.68
CA PRO A 448 10.58 -4.37 0.24
C PRO A 448 11.67 -5.36 -0.27
N LEU A 449 12.31 -5.12 -1.43
CA LEU A 449 13.12 -6.10 -2.16
C LEU A 449 14.37 -5.51 -2.84
N THR A 450 15.14 -4.67 -2.14
CA THR A 450 16.50 -4.30 -2.58
C THR A 450 17.56 -4.84 -1.63
N ARG A 451 18.05 -6.07 -1.89
CA ARG A 451 19.36 -6.52 -1.40
C ARG A 451 20.45 -5.72 -2.12
N SER A 452 20.72 -4.53 -1.62
CA SER A 452 21.91 -3.74 -1.99
C SER A 452 23.02 -4.06 -0.99
N PRO A 453 24.31 -4.05 -1.36
CA PRO A 453 25.42 -4.12 -0.40
C PRO A 453 25.38 -3.01 0.67
N VAL A 454 24.57 -1.96 0.47
CA VAL A 454 24.34 -0.86 1.42
C VAL A 454 23.07 -1.04 2.27
N HIS A 455 22.16 -1.93 1.88
CA HIS A 455 20.86 -2.13 2.53
C HIS A 455 20.60 -3.60 2.88
N ALA A 456 20.75 -3.94 4.15
CA ALA A 456 20.43 -5.26 4.67
C ALA A 456 19.02 -5.25 5.28
N ALA A 457 18.02 -5.68 4.51
CA ALA A 457 16.70 -6.05 5.01
C ALA A 457 16.70 -7.54 5.40
N VAL A 458 16.60 -7.84 6.70
CA VAL A 458 16.71 -9.20 7.24
C VAL A 458 15.61 -9.45 8.27
N ARG A 459 14.91 -10.58 8.14
CA ARG A 459 13.95 -11.03 9.16
C ARG A 459 14.67 -11.80 10.25
N ARG A 460 14.50 -11.43 11.51
CA ARG A 460 15.08 -12.14 12.66
C ARG A 460 14.14 -12.11 13.87
N ARG A 461 14.28 -13.07 14.78
CA ARG A 461 13.64 -13.04 16.10
C ARG A 461 14.38 -12.18 17.13
N ARG A 462 15.67 -11.92 16.88
CA ARG A 462 16.59 -11.22 17.80
C ARG A 462 17.67 -10.45 17.05
N VAL A 463 18.03 -9.28 17.59
CA VAL A 463 19.09 -8.38 17.12
C VAL A 463 19.96 -7.99 18.31
N ARG A 464 21.26 -8.23 18.22
CA ARG A 464 22.27 -7.75 19.18
C ARG A 464 23.06 -6.61 18.53
N ILE A 465 23.13 -5.47 19.22
CA ILE A 465 23.92 -4.31 18.86
C ILE A 465 24.86 -4.02 20.03
N GLY A 466 26.15 -4.32 19.86
CA GLY A 466 27.19 -4.08 20.87
C GLY A 466 28.10 -2.91 20.52
N GLY A 467 29.04 -2.60 21.40
CA GLY A 467 30.07 -1.59 21.16
C GLY A 467 29.53 -0.15 21.05
N LEU A 468 28.34 0.10 21.61
CA LEU A 468 27.74 1.43 21.66
C LEU A 468 28.48 2.31 22.67
N ALA A 469 28.56 3.61 22.40
CA ALA A 469 28.99 4.57 23.40
C ALA A 469 27.87 4.72 24.46
N PRO A 470 28.16 4.70 25.77
CA PRO A 470 27.18 5.01 26.79
C PRO A 470 26.50 6.36 26.51
N GLY A 471 25.18 6.41 26.59
CA GLY A 471 24.40 7.58 26.21
C GLY A 471 24.06 7.67 24.71
N THR A 472 24.30 6.63 23.90
CA THR A 472 23.87 6.64 22.49
C THR A 472 22.33 6.69 22.41
N PRO A 473 21.72 7.68 21.75
CA PRO A 473 20.28 7.81 21.67
C PRO A 473 19.65 6.77 20.73
N TYR A 474 18.50 6.25 21.12
CA TYR A 474 17.61 5.42 20.32
C TYR A 474 16.18 5.93 20.46
N ALA A 475 15.32 5.60 19.49
CA ALA A 475 13.94 6.05 19.46
C ALA A 475 12.99 4.89 19.14
N TYR A 476 11.88 4.82 19.86
CA TYR A 476 10.89 3.76 19.78
C TYR A 476 9.48 4.34 19.86
N ASP A 477 8.62 4.01 18.89
CA ASP A 477 7.21 4.44 18.78
C ASP A 477 6.89 5.95 18.86
N GLY A 478 7.91 6.80 18.89
CA GLY A 478 7.80 8.26 19.03
C GLY A 478 8.74 8.79 20.12
N GLU A 479 8.97 8.00 21.16
CA GLU A 479 9.79 8.33 22.31
C GLU A 479 11.29 8.19 22.02
N VAL A 480 12.12 8.89 22.80
CA VAL A 480 13.59 8.86 22.72
C VAL A 480 14.19 8.50 24.07
N ALA A 481 15.13 7.55 24.09
CA ALA A 481 15.87 7.15 25.28
C ALA A 481 17.34 6.86 24.95
N HIS A 482 18.15 6.58 25.98
CA HIS A 482 19.60 6.48 25.87
C HIS A 482 20.08 5.07 26.24
N SER A 483 21.03 4.52 25.48
CA SER A 483 21.53 3.16 25.64
C SER A 483 22.83 3.08 26.42
N GLY A 484 23.07 1.92 27.05
CA GLY A 484 24.38 1.54 27.57
C GLY A 484 25.35 1.11 26.45
N THR A 485 26.24 0.17 26.74
CA THR A 485 27.22 -0.34 25.76
C THR A 485 26.67 -1.43 24.84
N GLU A 486 25.49 -1.98 25.15
CA GLU A 486 24.81 -3.01 24.38
C GLU A 486 23.30 -2.78 24.35
N LEU A 487 22.68 -3.09 23.21
CA LEU A 487 21.24 -3.17 23.01
C LEU A 487 20.89 -4.57 22.48
N MET A 488 20.07 -5.30 23.24
CA MET A 488 19.45 -6.54 22.79
C MET A 488 18.00 -6.25 22.44
N ILE A 489 17.61 -6.50 21.20
CA ILE A 489 16.23 -6.34 20.72
C ILE A 489 15.71 -7.72 20.34
N ASP A 490 14.64 -8.18 20.99
CA ASP A 490 13.94 -9.40 20.60
C ASP A 490 12.43 -9.18 20.49
N LYS A 491 11.72 -10.25 20.14
CA LYS A 491 10.29 -10.20 19.87
C LYS A 491 9.58 -11.21 20.76
N LEU A 492 8.58 -10.74 21.49
CA LEU A 492 7.68 -11.56 22.27
C LEU A 492 6.49 -11.94 21.38
N PRO A 493 6.41 -13.20 20.90
CA PRO A 493 5.32 -13.62 20.04
C PRO A 493 4.01 -13.63 20.82
N GLU A 494 2.92 -13.15 20.21
CA GLU A 494 1.57 -13.24 20.75
C GLU A 494 1.46 -12.78 22.23
N ALA A 495 2.20 -11.74 22.61
CA ALA A 495 2.41 -11.35 24.00
C ALA A 495 1.25 -10.52 24.59
N LEU A 496 0.54 -9.78 23.74
CA LEU A 496 -0.50 -8.83 24.14
C LEU A 496 -1.86 -9.25 23.55
N THR A 497 -2.89 -9.38 24.39
CA THR A 497 -4.29 -9.46 23.91
C THR A 497 -4.78 -8.06 23.61
N VAL A 498 -5.37 -7.84 22.44
CA VAL A 498 -5.96 -6.55 22.04
C VAL A 498 -7.36 -6.76 21.49
N TYR A 499 -8.34 -5.99 21.96
CA TYR A 499 -9.70 -5.99 21.39
C TYR A 499 -9.64 -5.50 19.94
N CYS A 500 -10.27 -6.25 19.03
CA CYS A 500 -10.21 -5.98 17.61
C CYS A 500 -11.49 -6.50 16.94
N PRO A 501 -12.20 -5.69 16.13
CA PRO A 501 -13.38 -6.18 15.43
C PRO A 501 -13.00 -7.34 14.49
N MET A 502 -13.67 -8.47 14.68
CA MET A 502 -13.48 -9.64 13.82
C MET A 502 -14.17 -9.41 12.46
N PRO A 503 -13.52 -9.75 11.33
CA PRO A 503 -14.11 -9.59 10.02
C PRO A 503 -15.21 -10.65 9.81
N VAL A 504 -16.45 -10.19 9.73
CA VAL A 504 -17.64 -10.96 9.31
C VAL A 504 -17.50 -11.46 7.86
#